data_AF-A0A9E1XRN6-F1
#
_entry.id   AF-A0A9E1XRN6-F1
#
_cell.length_a   1.000
_cell.length_b   1.000
_cell.length_c   1.000
_cell.angle_alpha   90.00
_cell.angle_beta   90.00
_cell.angle_gamma   90.00
#
_symmetry.space_group_name_H-M   'P 1'
#
loop_
_entity.id
_entity.type
_entity.pdbx_description
1 polymer ?
#
loop_
_entity_poly.entity_id
_entity_poly.type
_entity_poly.pdbx_seq_one_letter_code
_entity_poly.pdbx_strand_id
1 'polypeptide(L)'
;MTVVELCEPVFAYICQLNRLHRNSGTVTFERARLEIDRLREDMEHEAEADPRLYDQYGKIKPTLLYFIDDIIAQAGWPISDQWNNDRLSFRDGEYAGNDRFFELLDETLEQRGQDATERLEVFYACIGLGFTGSYALSDPQKLRMKMSTIADRLAVRSNSWEKRVCPEAYKSTDTRILTAPPGASLFRVFLLLLASIFLVFFLNVQMFKNASGELRRSLKSIEKQGEAPEPEEDSDENAAQD
;
A
#
# COMPACT_ATOMS: atom_id res chain seq x y z
N MET A 1 -6.05 -22.03 17.82
CA MET A 1 -7.26 -21.84 17.00
C MET A 1 -7.97 -20.61 17.53
N THR A 2 -8.28 -19.66 16.65
CA THR A 2 -9.08 -18.47 17.00
C THR A 2 -10.53 -18.69 16.62
N VAL A 3 -11.43 -17.88 17.18
CA VAL A 3 -12.87 -17.92 16.84
C VAL A 3 -13.10 -17.66 15.34
N VAL A 4 -12.25 -16.85 14.72
CA VAL A 4 -12.34 -16.50 13.29
C VAL A 4 -11.96 -17.67 12.42
N GLU A 5 -10.87 -18.36 12.76
CA GLU A 5 -10.44 -19.60 12.06
C GLU A 5 -11.53 -20.68 12.15
N LEU A 6 -12.20 -20.80 13.29
CA LEU A 6 -13.34 -21.70 13.46
C LEU A 6 -14.50 -21.36 12.50
N CYS A 7 -14.76 -20.07 12.26
CA CYS A 7 -15.86 -19.61 11.39
C CYS A 7 -15.51 -19.61 9.90
N GLU A 8 -14.23 -19.72 9.54
CA GLU A 8 -13.74 -19.64 8.16
C GLU A 8 -14.47 -20.60 7.18
N PRO A 9 -14.74 -21.87 7.53
CA PRO A 9 -15.43 -22.79 6.64
C PRO A 9 -16.81 -22.29 6.20
N VAL A 10 -17.57 -21.67 7.10
CA VAL A 10 -18.89 -21.10 6.79
C VAL A 10 -18.77 -19.91 5.85
N PHE A 11 -17.81 -19.01 6.11
CA PHE A 11 -17.54 -17.87 5.23
C PHE A 11 -17.14 -18.31 3.83
N ALA A 12 -16.24 -19.30 3.74
CA ALA A 12 -15.80 -19.89 2.48
C ALA A 12 -16.96 -20.53 1.71
N TYR A 13 -17.83 -21.26 2.42
CA TYR A 13 -18.99 -21.91 1.81
C TYR A 13 -19.98 -20.91 1.22
N ILE A 14 -20.29 -19.82 1.94
CA ILE A 14 -21.16 -18.74 1.42
C ILE A 14 -20.54 -18.09 0.18
N CYS A 15 -19.22 -17.84 0.19
CA CYS A 15 -18.50 -17.34 -0.97
C CYS A 15 -18.56 -18.32 -2.15
N GLN A 16 -18.48 -19.63 -1.87
CA GLN A 16 -18.62 -20.68 -2.87
C GLN A 16 -20.02 -20.69 -3.49
N LEU A 17 -21.08 -20.57 -2.68
CA LEU A 17 -22.46 -20.47 -3.18
C LEU A 17 -22.64 -19.25 -4.09
N ASN A 18 -22.14 -18.09 -3.66
CA ASN A 18 -22.11 -16.87 -4.48
C ASN A 18 -21.41 -17.09 -5.83
N ARG A 19 -20.26 -17.76 -5.82
CA ARG A 19 -19.49 -18.06 -7.04
C ARG A 19 -20.22 -19.05 -7.95
N LEU A 20 -20.82 -20.09 -7.38
CA LEU A 20 -21.58 -21.10 -8.12
C LEU A 20 -22.75 -20.45 -8.86
N HIS A 21 -23.51 -19.60 -8.17
CA HIS A 21 -24.63 -18.88 -8.77
C HIS A 21 -24.19 -18.00 -9.94
N ARG A 22 -23.10 -17.22 -9.78
CA ARG A 22 -22.55 -16.37 -10.87
C ARG A 22 -22.10 -17.17 -12.09
N ASN A 23 -21.64 -18.39 -11.89
CA ASN A 23 -21.23 -19.30 -12.97
C ASN A 23 -22.39 -20.15 -13.51
N SER A 24 -23.64 -19.74 -13.25
CA SER A 24 -24.87 -20.45 -13.65
C SER A 24 -24.99 -21.88 -13.10
N GLY A 25 -24.23 -22.21 -12.05
CA GLY A 25 -24.42 -23.43 -11.27
C GLY A 25 -25.65 -23.29 -10.37
N THR A 26 -26.44 -24.35 -10.26
CA THR A 26 -27.59 -24.41 -9.35
C THR A 26 -27.29 -25.28 -8.16
N VAL A 27 -27.75 -24.85 -6.98
CA VAL A 27 -27.70 -25.62 -5.74
C VAL A 27 -29.14 -25.77 -5.26
N THR A 28 -29.52 -26.98 -4.89
CA THR A 28 -30.83 -27.28 -4.29
C THR A 28 -30.85 -26.85 -2.83
N PHE A 29 -32.00 -26.37 -2.33
CA PHE A 29 -32.17 -25.97 -0.94
C PHE A 29 -31.71 -27.03 0.05
N GLU A 30 -32.15 -28.28 -0.13
CA GLU A 30 -31.79 -29.41 0.77
C GLU A 30 -30.28 -29.59 0.91
N ARG A 31 -29.55 -29.50 -0.22
CA ARG A 31 -28.09 -29.63 -0.22
C ARG A 31 -27.43 -28.44 0.46
N ALA A 32 -27.91 -27.23 0.20
CA ALA A 32 -27.38 -26.03 0.86
C ALA A 32 -27.58 -26.09 2.38
N ARG A 33 -28.78 -26.50 2.81
CA ARG A 33 -29.16 -26.63 4.22
C ARG A 33 -28.36 -27.71 4.93
N LEU A 34 -28.27 -28.90 4.34
CA LEU A 34 -27.48 -30.01 4.89
C LEU A 34 -26.02 -29.63 5.10
N GLU A 35 -25.41 -28.93 4.13
CA GLU A 35 -24.01 -28.53 4.25
C GLU A 35 -23.82 -27.47 5.33
N ILE A 36 -24.72 -26.49 5.45
CA ILE A 36 -24.66 -25.48 6.50
C ILE A 36 -24.85 -26.11 7.88
N ASP A 37 -25.80 -27.04 8.03
CA ASP A 37 -26.02 -27.73 9.30
C ASP A 37 -24.81 -28.59 9.68
N ARG A 38 -24.18 -29.29 8.73
CA ARG A 38 -22.90 -29.99 8.96
C ARG A 38 -21.78 -29.06 9.43
N LEU A 39 -21.57 -27.94 8.73
CA LEU A 39 -20.53 -26.98 9.10
C LEU A 39 -20.77 -26.42 10.52
N ARG A 40 -22.03 -26.22 10.92
CA ARG A 40 -22.38 -25.78 12.28
C ARG A 40 -22.07 -26.84 13.33
N GLU A 41 -22.40 -28.10 13.05
CA GLU A 41 -22.08 -29.22 13.93
C GLU A 41 -20.56 -29.40 14.08
N ASP A 42 -19.82 -29.32 12.97
CA ASP A 42 -18.36 -29.41 12.97
C ASP A 42 -17.73 -28.29 13.81
N MET A 43 -18.20 -27.04 13.63
CA MET A 43 -17.74 -25.90 14.43
C MET A 43 -18.06 -26.06 15.92
N GLU A 44 -19.25 -26.55 16.28
CA GLU A 44 -19.61 -26.78 17.68
C GLU A 44 -18.69 -27.84 18.30
N HIS A 45 -18.46 -28.95 17.60
CA HIS A 45 -17.59 -30.03 18.05
C HIS A 45 -16.12 -29.58 18.19
N GLU A 46 -15.60 -28.76 17.27
CA GLU A 46 -14.25 -28.17 17.41
C GLU A 46 -14.18 -27.17 18.56
N ALA A 47 -15.25 -26.39 18.79
CA ALA A 47 -15.31 -25.43 19.90
C ALA A 47 -15.31 -26.13 21.28
N GLU A 48 -15.96 -27.29 21.40
CA GLU A 48 -16.01 -28.08 22.64
C GLU A 48 -14.62 -28.56 23.11
N ALA A 49 -13.64 -28.64 22.22
CA ALA A 49 -12.27 -29.04 22.56
C ALA A 49 -11.54 -28.02 23.45
N ASP A 50 -11.95 -26.75 23.45
CA ASP A 50 -11.39 -25.67 24.28
C ASP A 50 -12.50 -24.88 24.99
N PRO A 51 -12.58 -24.91 26.33
CA PRO A 51 -13.60 -24.17 27.08
C PRO A 51 -13.65 -22.66 26.79
N ARG A 52 -12.50 -22.03 26.51
CA ARG A 52 -12.47 -20.62 26.13
C ARG A 52 -13.12 -20.44 24.77
N LEU A 53 -12.74 -21.25 23.78
CA LEU A 53 -13.28 -21.19 22.42
C LEU A 53 -14.79 -21.44 22.42
N TYR A 54 -15.27 -22.39 23.21
CA TYR A 54 -16.69 -22.70 23.39
C TYR A 54 -17.51 -21.49 23.88
N ASP A 55 -17.05 -20.80 24.95
CA ASP A 55 -17.72 -19.60 25.45
C ASP A 55 -17.74 -18.46 24.42
N GLN A 56 -16.65 -18.30 23.66
CA GLN A 56 -16.58 -17.30 22.60
C GLN A 56 -17.51 -17.63 21.43
N TYR A 57 -17.53 -18.89 21.01
CA TYR A 57 -18.40 -19.38 19.94
C TYR A 57 -19.87 -19.25 20.32
N GLY A 58 -20.25 -19.58 21.55
CA GLY A 58 -21.63 -19.39 22.04
C GLY A 58 -22.13 -17.95 21.88
N LYS A 59 -21.25 -16.96 22.07
CA LYS A 59 -21.59 -15.52 21.92
C LYS A 59 -21.72 -15.06 20.47
N ILE A 60 -21.01 -15.69 19.53
CA ILE A 60 -21.05 -15.33 18.10
C ILE A 60 -21.97 -16.22 17.27
N LYS A 61 -22.37 -17.38 17.80
CA LYS A 61 -23.24 -18.34 17.11
C LYS A 61 -24.52 -17.68 16.58
N PRO A 62 -25.27 -16.87 17.35
CA PRO A 62 -26.46 -16.21 16.82
C PRO A 62 -26.13 -15.26 15.66
N THR A 63 -25.04 -14.49 15.79
CA THR A 63 -24.54 -13.57 14.77
C THR A 63 -24.26 -14.27 13.44
N LEU A 64 -23.66 -15.47 13.46
CA LEU A 64 -23.41 -16.26 12.25
C LEU A 64 -24.70 -16.72 11.58
N LEU A 65 -25.71 -17.11 12.37
CA LEU A 65 -27.01 -17.54 11.83
C LEU A 65 -27.72 -16.40 11.13
N TYR A 66 -27.78 -15.22 11.75
CA TYR A 66 -28.38 -14.04 11.11
C TYR A 66 -27.63 -13.68 9.83
N PHE A 67 -26.30 -13.77 9.85
CA PHE A 67 -25.49 -13.54 8.67
C PHE A 67 -25.81 -14.49 7.52
N ILE A 68 -25.85 -15.80 7.79
CA ILE A 68 -26.22 -16.82 6.78
C ILE A 68 -27.61 -16.52 6.23
N ASP A 69 -28.59 -16.32 7.11
CA ASP A 69 -29.98 -16.09 6.72
C ASP A 69 -30.15 -14.84 5.85
N ASP A 70 -29.51 -13.74 6.23
CA ASP A 70 -29.60 -12.47 5.51
C ASP A 70 -28.89 -12.55 4.15
N ILE A 71 -27.70 -13.14 4.07
CA ILE A 71 -26.97 -13.28 2.80
C ILE A 71 -27.75 -14.17 1.83
N ILE A 72 -28.22 -15.34 2.26
CA ILE A 72 -28.94 -16.25 1.37
C ILE A 72 -30.26 -15.64 0.93
N ALA A 73 -30.98 -14.95 1.82
CA ALA A 73 -32.23 -14.28 1.48
C ALA A 73 -32.02 -13.12 0.48
N GLN A 74 -30.95 -12.32 0.63
CA GLN A 74 -30.70 -11.15 -0.22
C GLN A 74 -29.98 -11.47 -1.53
N ALA A 75 -29.32 -12.63 -1.64
CA ALA A 75 -28.46 -12.92 -2.79
C ALA A 75 -29.22 -13.23 -4.10
N GLY A 76 -30.55 -13.36 -4.06
CA GLY A 76 -31.39 -13.59 -5.25
C GLY A 76 -31.18 -14.97 -5.90
N TRP A 77 -30.76 -15.95 -5.10
CA TRP A 77 -30.55 -17.31 -5.58
C TRP A 77 -31.88 -18.06 -5.73
N PRO A 78 -31.93 -19.16 -6.50
CA PRO A 78 -33.14 -19.99 -6.61
C PRO A 78 -33.65 -20.54 -5.28
N ILE A 79 -32.78 -20.64 -4.26
CA ILE A 79 -33.12 -21.14 -2.92
C ILE A 79 -33.55 -20.04 -1.95
N SER A 80 -33.41 -18.76 -2.31
CA SER A 80 -33.61 -17.63 -1.39
C SER A 80 -35.04 -17.58 -0.84
N ASP A 81 -36.05 -17.80 -1.67
CA ASP A 81 -37.46 -17.79 -1.22
C ASP A 81 -37.76 -18.92 -0.24
N GLN A 82 -37.30 -20.14 -0.55
CA GLN A 82 -37.47 -21.30 0.32
C GLN A 82 -36.71 -21.11 1.64
N TRP A 83 -35.50 -20.54 1.58
CA TRP A 83 -34.71 -20.21 2.76
C TRP A 83 -35.37 -19.14 3.63
N ASN A 84 -35.96 -18.11 3.00
CA ASN A 84 -36.63 -17.04 3.73
C ASN A 84 -37.85 -17.52 4.52
N ASN A 85 -38.50 -18.61 4.07
CA ASN A 85 -39.60 -19.25 4.78
C ASN A 85 -39.13 -20.18 5.92
N ASP A 86 -37.91 -20.70 5.86
CA ASP A 86 -37.30 -21.58 6.87
C ASP A 86 -35.90 -21.09 7.29
N ARG A 87 -35.85 -19.85 7.81
CA ARG A 87 -34.61 -19.25 8.30
C ARG A 87 -34.07 -20.03 9.50
N LEU A 88 -32.75 -20.10 9.63
CA LEU A 88 -32.09 -20.74 10.77
C LEU A 88 -32.48 -20.06 12.08
N SER A 89 -32.57 -18.72 12.08
CA SER A 89 -32.92 -17.94 13.27
C SER A 89 -34.32 -18.24 13.81
N PHE A 90 -35.28 -18.62 12.94
CA PHE A 90 -36.64 -18.97 13.37
C PHE A 90 -36.67 -20.22 14.23
N ARG A 91 -35.76 -21.16 14.00
CA ARG A 91 -35.66 -22.41 14.77
C ARG A 91 -35.18 -22.14 16.21
N ASP A 92 -34.41 -21.07 16.40
CA ASP A 92 -33.92 -20.64 17.71
C ASP A 92 -34.88 -19.63 18.39
N GLY A 93 -36.03 -19.34 17.77
CA GLY A 93 -37.06 -18.46 18.31
C GLY A 93 -36.84 -16.96 18.05
N GLU A 94 -35.85 -16.61 17.23
CA GLU A 94 -35.49 -15.22 16.94
C GLU A 94 -35.93 -14.77 15.54
N TYR A 95 -36.94 -13.90 15.52
CA TYR A 95 -37.54 -13.37 14.30
C TYR A 95 -36.89 -12.05 13.82
N ALA A 96 -36.13 -11.37 14.69
CA ALA A 96 -35.53 -10.05 14.45
C ALA A 96 -33.99 -10.09 14.37
N GLY A 97 -33.44 -11.09 13.67
CA GLY A 97 -31.98 -11.33 13.63
C GLY A 97 -31.15 -10.15 13.09
N ASN A 98 -31.71 -9.35 12.18
CA ASN A 98 -30.99 -8.26 11.54
C ASN A 98 -30.67 -7.11 12.49
N ASP A 99 -31.59 -6.75 13.40
CA ASP A 99 -31.35 -5.72 14.41
C ASP A 99 -30.50 -6.28 15.55
N ARG A 100 -30.79 -7.52 15.97
CA ARG A 100 -30.05 -8.19 17.04
C ARG A 100 -28.56 -8.34 16.73
N PHE A 101 -28.20 -8.53 15.46
CA PHE A 101 -26.80 -8.53 15.02
C PHE A 101 -26.06 -7.26 15.48
N PHE A 102 -26.64 -6.08 15.25
CA PHE A 102 -25.98 -4.81 15.55
C PHE A 102 -26.02 -4.48 17.04
N GLU A 103 -27.04 -4.94 17.77
CA GLU A 103 -27.06 -4.89 19.24
C GLU A 103 -25.89 -5.70 19.82
N LEU A 104 -25.71 -6.95 19.37
CA LEU A 104 -24.60 -7.81 19.81
C LEU A 104 -23.23 -7.23 19.43
N LEU A 105 -23.14 -6.57 18.27
CA LEU A 105 -21.94 -5.85 17.87
C LEU A 105 -21.62 -4.70 18.85
N ASP A 106 -22.62 -3.89 19.18
CA ASP A 106 -22.45 -2.74 20.07
C ASP A 106 -22.10 -3.22 21.49
N GLU A 107 -22.76 -4.27 22.00
CA GLU A 107 -22.40 -4.94 23.26
C GLU A 107 -20.93 -5.43 23.26
N THR A 108 -20.47 -5.99 22.14
CA THR A 108 -19.08 -6.48 21.99
C THR A 108 -18.07 -5.33 21.88
N LEU A 109 -18.45 -4.21 21.26
CA LEU A 109 -17.63 -3.00 21.18
C LEU A 109 -17.43 -2.34 22.55
N GLU A 110 -18.42 -2.41 23.44
CA GLU A 110 -18.30 -1.89 24.81
C GLU A 110 -17.33 -2.73 25.67
N GLN A 111 -17.31 -4.04 25.45
CA GLN A 111 -16.42 -4.95 26.16
C GLN A 111 -14.96 -4.67 25.79
N ARG A 112 -14.05 -4.76 26.76
CA ARG A 112 -12.59 -4.60 26.56
C ARG A 112 -11.89 -5.94 26.76
N GLY A 113 -10.88 -6.22 25.93
CA GLY A 113 -10.07 -7.44 26.02
C GLY A 113 -9.84 -8.11 24.67
N GLN A 114 -8.91 -9.06 24.66
CA GLN A 114 -8.50 -9.79 23.44
C GLN A 114 -9.64 -10.64 22.87
N ASP A 115 -10.38 -11.33 23.73
CA ASP A 115 -11.56 -12.13 23.39
C ASP A 115 -12.65 -11.32 22.65
N ALA A 116 -12.97 -10.13 23.16
CA ALA A 116 -13.91 -9.22 22.50
C ALA A 116 -13.38 -8.82 21.11
N THR A 117 -12.09 -8.53 21.00
CA THR A 117 -11.47 -8.21 19.71
C THR A 117 -11.52 -9.41 18.76
N GLU A 118 -11.34 -10.66 19.21
CA GLU A 118 -11.49 -11.89 18.39
C GLU A 118 -12.91 -12.02 17.85
N ARG A 119 -13.94 -11.79 18.67
CA ARG A 119 -15.33 -11.77 18.20
C ARG A 119 -15.58 -10.65 17.19
N LEU A 120 -15.02 -9.46 17.41
CA LEU A 120 -15.16 -8.32 16.48
C LEU A 120 -14.59 -8.60 15.09
N GLU A 121 -13.57 -9.47 14.96
CA GLU A 121 -13.11 -9.91 13.63
C GLU A 121 -14.19 -10.68 12.86
N VAL A 122 -14.97 -11.51 13.56
CA VAL A 122 -16.09 -12.25 12.96
C VAL A 122 -17.17 -11.27 12.48
N PHE A 123 -17.54 -10.29 13.32
CA PHE A 123 -18.48 -9.23 12.92
C PHE A 123 -17.98 -8.45 11.70
N TYR A 124 -16.69 -8.08 11.70
CA TYR A 124 -16.07 -7.38 10.58
C TYR A 124 -16.12 -8.20 9.29
N ALA A 125 -15.83 -9.50 9.38
CA ALA A 125 -15.92 -10.43 8.25
C ALA A 125 -17.36 -10.53 7.72
N CYS A 126 -18.37 -10.68 8.58
CA CYS A 126 -19.78 -10.73 8.18
C CYS A 126 -20.18 -9.46 7.40
N ILE A 127 -19.86 -8.27 7.93
CA ILE A 127 -20.16 -6.98 7.26
C ILE A 127 -19.38 -6.87 5.94
N GLY A 128 -18.10 -7.24 5.94
CA GLY A 128 -17.25 -7.22 4.73
C GLY A 128 -17.73 -8.15 3.62
N LEU A 129 -18.37 -9.26 3.97
CA LEU A 129 -18.97 -10.22 3.03
C LEU A 129 -20.35 -9.80 2.51
N GLY A 130 -20.87 -8.67 2.97
CA GLY A 130 -22.11 -8.07 2.46
C GLY A 130 -23.28 -8.10 3.44
N PHE A 131 -23.06 -8.42 4.72
CA PHE A 131 -24.12 -8.27 5.72
C PHE A 131 -24.47 -6.79 5.89
N THR A 132 -25.72 -6.46 5.64
CA THR A 132 -26.23 -5.09 5.75
C THR A 132 -27.35 -4.97 6.79
N GLY A 133 -28.11 -6.05 7.01
CA GLY A 133 -29.23 -6.06 7.95
C GLY A 133 -30.18 -4.88 7.76
N SER A 134 -30.67 -4.30 8.85
CA SER A 134 -31.60 -3.15 8.84
C SER A 134 -30.97 -1.84 8.31
N TYR A 135 -29.64 -1.76 8.20
CA TYR A 135 -28.93 -0.60 7.67
C TYR A 135 -28.90 -0.52 6.13
N ALA A 136 -29.31 -1.58 5.44
CA ALA A 136 -29.35 -1.61 3.97
C ALA A 136 -30.17 -0.46 3.37
N LEU A 137 -31.33 -0.17 3.97
CA LEU A 137 -32.29 0.83 3.49
C LEU A 137 -32.29 2.11 4.34
N SER A 138 -31.93 2.01 5.62
CA SER A 138 -32.07 3.11 6.57
C SER A 138 -30.90 4.09 6.53
N ASP A 139 -29.65 3.60 6.57
CA ASP A 139 -28.47 4.46 6.63
C ASP A 139 -27.14 3.72 6.30
N PRO A 140 -26.69 3.75 5.04
CA PRO A 140 -25.41 3.16 4.64
C PRO A 140 -24.18 3.85 5.24
N GLN A 141 -24.30 5.11 5.68
CA GLN A 141 -23.17 5.83 6.28
C GLN A 141 -22.89 5.32 7.70
N LYS A 142 -23.93 5.02 8.47
CA LYS A 142 -23.79 4.38 9.80
C LYS A 142 -23.11 3.02 9.71
N LEU A 143 -23.44 2.22 8.70
CA LEU A 143 -22.78 0.92 8.49
C LEU A 143 -21.26 1.10 8.25
N ARG A 144 -20.88 2.05 7.38
CA ARG A 144 -19.47 2.37 7.13
C ARG A 144 -18.77 2.90 8.37
N MET A 145 -19.44 3.73 9.17
CA MET A 145 -18.90 4.25 10.43
C MET A 145 -18.64 3.12 11.42
N LYS A 146 -19.60 2.22 11.63
CA LYS A 146 -19.43 1.03 12.49
C LYS A 146 -18.27 0.16 12.00
N MET A 147 -18.18 -0.08 10.69
CA MET A 147 -17.08 -0.84 10.08
C MET A 147 -15.71 -0.18 10.33
N SER A 148 -15.61 1.16 10.24
CA SER A 148 -14.39 1.91 10.57
C SER A 148 -14.02 1.77 12.05
N THR A 149 -14.98 1.90 12.96
CA THR A 149 -14.75 1.74 14.41
C THR A 149 -14.21 0.36 14.75
N ILE A 150 -14.74 -0.69 14.11
CA ILE A 150 -14.22 -2.05 14.27
C ILE A 150 -12.81 -2.12 13.70
N ALA A 151 -12.58 -1.62 12.48
CA ALA A 151 -11.28 -1.64 11.82
C ALA A 151 -10.19 -0.96 12.65
N ASP A 152 -10.46 0.20 13.26
CA ASP A 152 -9.51 0.91 14.11
C ASP A 152 -9.11 0.08 15.34
N ARG A 153 -10.09 -0.64 15.93
CA ARG A 153 -9.85 -1.54 17.05
C ARG A 153 -9.07 -2.79 16.63
N LEU A 154 -9.31 -3.30 15.42
CA LEU A 154 -8.60 -4.44 14.85
C LEU A 154 -7.20 -4.07 14.37
N ALA A 155 -6.96 -2.84 13.91
CA ALA A 155 -5.66 -2.38 13.41
C ALA A 155 -4.54 -2.54 14.44
N VAL A 156 -4.87 -2.42 15.73
CA VAL A 156 -3.94 -2.66 16.83
C VAL A 156 -3.42 -4.10 16.84
N ARG A 157 -4.28 -5.09 16.51
CA ARG A 157 -3.92 -6.50 16.38
C ARG A 157 -3.38 -6.84 14.98
N SER A 158 -3.90 -6.19 13.94
CA SER A 158 -3.55 -6.35 12.52
C SER A 158 -2.23 -5.67 12.12
N ASN A 159 -1.40 -5.28 13.09
CA ASN A 159 0.01 -4.96 12.82
C ASN A 159 0.81 -6.14 12.21
N SER A 160 0.15 -7.27 11.90
CA SER A 160 0.62 -8.26 10.94
C SER A 160 0.49 -7.83 9.47
N TRP A 161 0.51 -6.53 9.13
CA TRP A 161 0.79 -6.11 7.75
C TRP A 161 2.23 -6.53 7.31
N GLU A 162 3.06 -6.99 8.25
CA GLU A 162 4.29 -7.76 7.99
C GLU A 162 4.04 -9.23 7.56
N LYS A 163 2.87 -9.81 7.83
CA LYS A 163 2.45 -11.07 7.21
C LYS A 163 2.02 -10.77 5.78
N ARG A 164 3.03 -10.68 4.91
CA ARG A 164 2.94 -10.73 3.46
C ARG A 164 1.77 -11.64 3.05
N VAL A 165 0.81 -11.08 2.31
CA VAL A 165 -0.43 -11.77 1.87
C VAL A 165 -0.13 -13.11 1.20
N CYS A 166 0.99 -13.20 0.48
CA CYS A 166 1.55 -14.44 -0.03
C CYS A 166 3.07 -14.45 0.24
N PRO A 167 3.57 -15.03 1.35
CA PRO A 167 4.99 -14.99 1.70
C PRO A 167 5.90 -15.49 0.56
N GLU A 168 5.43 -16.51 -0.16
CA GLU A 168 6.03 -17.14 -1.33
C GLU A 168 6.22 -16.18 -2.51
N ALA A 169 5.28 -15.26 -2.75
CA ALA A 169 5.38 -14.29 -3.84
C ALA A 169 6.54 -13.32 -3.67
N TYR A 170 6.98 -13.10 -2.43
CA TYR A 170 8.08 -12.19 -2.08
C TYR A 170 9.40 -12.91 -1.78
N LYS A 171 9.47 -14.24 -1.91
CA LYS A 171 10.72 -15.01 -1.76
C LYS A 171 11.66 -14.80 -2.94
N SER A 172 11.11 -14.54 -4.13
CA SER A 172 11.85 -14.45 -5.39
C SER A 172 11.69 -13.12 -6.12
N THR A 173 11.15 -12.09 -5.46
CA THR A 173 11.09 -10.74 -6.03
C THR A 173 12.49 -10.15 -6.04
N ASP A 174 13.02 -9.88 -7.24
CA ASP A 174 14.26 -9.15 -7.42
C ASP A 174 14.11 -7.75 -6.80
N THR A 175 14.71 -7.54 -5.63
CA THR A 175 14.64 -6.28 -4.87
C THR A 175 15.56 -5.20 -5.45
N ARG A 176 16.18 -5.45 -6.61
CA ARG A 176 16.94 -4.43 -7.31
C ARG A 176 16.01 -3.30 -7.68
N ILE A 177 16.43 -2.09 -7.36
CA ILE A 177 15.79 -0.87 -7.81
C ILE A 177 15.98 -0.81 -9.33
N LEU A 178 14.97 -1.27 -10.09
CA LEU A 178 14.98 -1.27 -11.56
C LEU A 178 15.06 0.15 -12.15
N THR A 179 14.84 1.16 -11.31
CA THR A 179 15.02 2.57 -11.61
C THR A 179 16.25 3.09 -10.86
N ALA A 180 17.43 2.88 -11.43
CA ALA A 180 18.64 3.52 -10.91
C ALA A 180 18.37 5.03 -10.73
N PRO A 181 18.68 5.62 -9.56
CA PRO A 181 18.37 7.02 -9.34
C PRO A 181 19.11 7.86 -10.39
N PRO A 182 18.43 8.75 -11.13
CA PRO A 182 19.02 9.51 -12.23
C PRO A 182 20.18 10.42 -11.79
N GLY A 183 20.37 10.63 -10.48
CA GLY A 183 21.43 11.45 -9.89
C GLY A 183 22.87 10.98 -10.20
N ALA A 184 23.12 9.68 -10.34
CA ALA A 184 24.48 9.17 -10.60
C ALA A 184 24.98 9.46 -12.04
N SER A 185 24.06 9.62 -13.00
CA SER A 185 24.41 10.03 -14.37
C SER A 185 24.67 11.54 -14.45
N LEU A 186 23.83 12.33 -13.76
CA LEU A 186 23.94 13.79 -13.75
C LEU A 186 25.25 14.28 -13.12
N PHE A 187 25.73 13.62 -12.05
CA PHE A 187 27.00 13.99 -11.43
C PHE A 187 28.20 13.80 -12.38
N ARG A 188 28.20 12.74 -13.20
CA ARG A 188 29.25 12.49 -14.20
C ARG A 188 29.26 13.56 -15.29
N VAL A 189 28.09 13.95 -15.78
CA VAL A 189 27.96 15.02 -16.78
C VAL A 189 28.41 16.37 -16.21
N PHE A 190 28.01 16.68 -14.97
CA PHE A 190 28.41 17.93 -14.29
C PHE A 190 29.94 18.04 -14.12
N LEU A 191 30.58 16.94 -13.71
CA LEU A 191 32.05 16.90 -13.55
C LEU A 191 32.78 17.13 -14.89
N LEU A 192 32.30 16.52 -15.99
CA LEU A 192 32.86 16.73 -17.33
C LEU A 192 32.70 18.18 -17.80
N LEU A 193 31.55 18.79 -17.51
CA LEU A 193 31.27 20.19 -17.89
C LEU A 193 32.20 21.16 -17.14
N LEU A 194 32.37 20.96 -15.83
CA LEU A 194 33.33 21.74 -15.02
C LEU A 194 34.77 21.61 -15.53
N ALA A 195 35.21 20.40 -15.88
CA ALA A 195 36.55 20.18 -16.43
C ALA A 195 36.75 20.91 -17.77
N SER A 196 35.73 20.90 -18.64
CA SER A 196 35.76 21.62 -19.93
C SER A 196 35.87 23.14 -19.73
N ILE A 197 35.07 23.72 -18.83
CA ILE A 197 35.13 25.15 -18.51
C ILE A 197 36.52 25.52 -17.99
N PHE A 198 37.07 24.73 -17.07
CA PHE A 198 38.40 24.98 -16.51
C PHE A 198 39.50 24.91 -17.58
N LEU A 199 39.42 23.95 -18.50
CA LEU A 199 40.35 23.82 -19.62
C LEU A 199 40.31 25.05 -20.53
N VAL A 200 39.11 25.51 -20.91
CA VAL A 200 38.95 26.72 -21.74
C VAL A 200 39.52 27.95 -21.03
N PHE A 201 39.23 28.10 -19.73
CA PHE A 201 39.78 29.19 -18.94
C PHE A 201 41.31 29.15 -18.89
N PHE A 202 41.90 27.98 -18.68
CA PHE A 202 43.34 27.80 -18.64
C PHE A 202 44.01 28.14 -19.98
N LEU A 203 43.44 27.67 -21.09
CA LEU A 203 43.92 27.99 -22.45
C LEU A 203 43.81 29.49 -22.74
N ASN A 204 42.72 30.13 -22.32
CA ASN A 204 42.54 31.58 -22.47
C ASN A 204 43.63 32.37 -21.72
N VAL A 205 43.93 31.99 -20.47
CA VAL A 205 44.99 32.62 -19.67
C VAL A 205 46.37 32.41 -20.30
N GLN A 206 46.67 31.22 -20.81
CA GLN A 206 47.95 30.97 -21.50
C GLN A 206 48.07 31.80 -22.78
N MET A 207 47.02 31.81 -23.60
CA MET A 207 47.00 32.57 -24.85
C MET A 207 47.16 34.07 -24.58
N PHE A 208 46.47 34.59 -23.57
CA PHE A 208 46.61 35.99 -23.14
C PHE A 208 48.03 36.31 -22.68
N LYS A 209 48.68 35.44 -21.90
CA LYS A 209 50.08 35.63 -21.47
C LYS A 209 51.05 35.61 -22.66
N ASN A 210 50.86 34.70 -23.60
CA ASN A 210 51.71 34.60 -24.79
C ASN A 210 51.56 35.84 -25.68
N ALA A 211 50.33 36.25 -26.00
CA ALA A 211 50.04 37.44 -26.80
C ALA A 211 50.53 38.73 -26.12
N SER A 212 50.34 38.85 -24.80
CA SER A 212 50.85 39.99 -24.02
C SER A 212 52.38 40.03 -23.98
N GLY A 213 53.03 38.86 -23.91
CA GLY A 213 54.48 38.74 -23.97
C GLY A 213 55.06 39.16 -25.32
N GLU A 214 54.39 38.80 -26.41
CA GLU A 214 54.76 39.19 -27.77
C GLU A 214 54.61 40.70 -27.98
N LEU A 215 53.48 41.28 -27.57
CA LEU A 215 53.26 42.73 -27.64
C LEU A 215 54.29 43.52 -26.82
N ARG A 216 54.65 43.02 -25.62
CA ARG A 216 55.64 43.66 -24.75
C ARG A 216 57.06 43.56 -25.31
N ARG A 217 57.37 42.51 -26.08
CA ARG A 217 58.64 42.39 -26.82
C ARG A 217 58.68 43.36 -28.01
N SER A 218 57.59 43.48 -28.76
CA SER A 218 57.49 44.43 -29.87
C SER A 218 57.56 45.89 -29.41
N LEU A 219 56.95 46.21 -28.26
CA LEU A 219 57.09 47.53 -27.64
C LEU A 219 58.55 47.82 -27.25
N LYS A 220 59.24 46.86 -26.63
CA LYS A 220 60.66 47.01 -26.27
C LYS A 220 61.60 47.11 -27.48
N SER A 221 61.29 46.45 -28.59
CA SER A 221 62.09 46.58 -29.81
C SER A 221 61.90 47.95 -30.47
N ILE A 222 60.69 48.51 -30.44
CA ILE A 222 60.41 49.87 -30.95
C ILE A 222 61.07 50.92 -30.04
N GLU A 223 60.99 50.74 -28.72
CA GLU A 223 61.67 51.61 -27.74
C GLU A 223 63.20 51.62 -27.97
N LYS A 224 63.82 50.45 -28.14
CA LYS A 224 65.26 50.35 -28.49
C LYS A 224 65.61 50.94 -29.85
N GLN A 225 64.68 50.94 -30.79
CA GLN A 225 64.90 51.47 -32.14
C GLN A 225 64.71 53.00 -32.18
N GLY A 226 63.95 53.56 -31.25
CA GLY A 226 63.83 55.00 -31.00
C GLY A 226 64.98 55.59 -30.16
N GLU A 227 65.81 54.74 -29.53
CA GLU A 227 66.94 55.12 -28.67
C GLU A 227 68.31 54.97 -29.37
N ALA A 228 68.33 54.90 -30.71
CA ALA A 228 69.57 54.98 -31.47
C ALA A 228 70.04 56.46 -31.56
N PRO A 229 71.28 56.79 -31.18
CA PRO A 229 71.77 58.17 -31.20
C PRO A 229 71.99 58.66 -32.63
N GLU A 230 71.56 59.90 -32.93
CA GLU A 230 72.04 60.64 -34.10
C GLU A 230 73.57 60.69 -34.07
N PRO A 231 74.27 60.44 -35.20
CA PRO A 231 75.72 60.57 -35.23
C PRO A 231 76.11 62.04 -35.09
N GLU A 232 76.88 62.35 -34.05
CA GLU A 232 77.65 63.59 -33.90
C GLU A 232 78.65 63.68 -35.07
N GLU A 233 78.48 64.69 -35.91
CA GLU A 233 79.47 65.12 -36.90
C GLU A 233 80.46 66.04 -36.17
N ASP A 234 81.54 65.46 -35.62
CA ASP A 234 82.61 66.23 -34.99
C ASP A 234 83.72 66.57 -35.99
N SER A 235 84.06 67.85 -35.96
CA SER A 235 85.12 68.56 -36.65
C SER A 235 86.51 68.18 -36.15
N ASP A 236 87.52 68.18 -37.04
CA ASP A 236 88.92 68.60 -36.76
C ASP A 236 89.66 68.67 -38.11
N GLU A 237 89.97 69.87 -38.64
CA GLU A 237 91.16 70.68 -38.32
C GLU A 237 92.48 70.09 -38.87
N ASN A 238 92.98 70.63 -39.99
CA ASN A 238 94.32 71.25 -40.00
C ASN A 238 94.69 72.00 -41.28
N ALA A 239 95.42 73.08 -41.04
CA ALA A 239 95.99 74.03 -41.98
C ALA A 239 97.23 73.48 -42.72
N ALA A 240 97.48 73.98 -43.94
CA ALA A 240 98.67 74.79 -44.28
C ALA A 240 98.88 74.91 -45.81
N GLN A 241 99.00 76.18 -46.27
CA GLN A 241 99.91 76.72 -47.32
C GLN A 241 99.72 76.21 -48.77
N ASP A 242 99.63 77.04 -49.82
CA ASP A 242 100.18 78.38 -50.12
C ASP A 242 99.15 79.36 -50.72
#